data_AF-A0A8S3DIB3-F1
#
_entry.id   AF-A0A8S3DIB3-F1
#
_cell.length_a   1.000
_cell.length_b   1.000
_cell.length_c   1.000
_cell.angle_alpha   90.00
_cell.angle_beta   90.00
_cell.angle_gamma   90.00
#
_symmetry.space_group_name_H-M   'P 1'
#
loop_
_entity.id
_entity.type
_entity.pdbx_description
1 polymer ?
#
loop_
_entity_poly.entity_id
_entity_poly.type
_entity_poly.pdbx_seq_one_letter_code
_entity_poly.pdbx_strand_id
1 'polypeptide(L)'
;MSDLQINTKLPLRRNRPGSKAKDWCHWPEETSENMDSLYHIQQYIQQSIRRDSSDIDFILKAPDQQDEGVWKYEHLRQFCLELNDLTVLLQVSI
;
A
#
# COMPACT_ATOMS: atom_id res chain seq x y z
N MET A 1 -0.79 -11.04 35.69
CA MET A 1 -0.11 -10.99 34.39
C MET A 1 -1.17 -10.65 33.38
N SER A 2 -1.30 -9.37 33.07
CA SER A 2 -2.41 -8.75 32.36
C SER A 2 -2.49 -9.23 30.91
N ASP A 3 -3.65 -9.75 30.54
CA ASP A 3 -4.01 -10.12 29.18
C ASP A 3 -3.85 -8.90 28.25
N LEU A 4 -2.99 -9.04 27.24
CA LEU A 4 -2.90 -8.11 26.13
C LEU A 4 -4.22 -8.15 25.37
N GLN A 5 -5.14 -7.25 25.70
CA GLN A 5 -6.27 -6.91 24.84
C GLN A 5 -5.73 -6.35 23.53
N ILE A 6 -5.58 -7.24 22.55
CA ILE A 6 -5.35 -6.88 21.15
C ILE A 6 -6.55 -6.04 20.74
N ASN A 7 -6.32 -4.73 20.60
CA ASN A 7 -7.30 -3.75 20.16
C ASN A 7 -7.89 -4.19 18.80
N THR A 8 -9.15 -4.63 18.79
CA THR A 8 -9.84 -5.24 17.63
C THR A 8 -10.39 -4.23 16.62
N LYS A 9 -9.93 -2.97 16.62
CA LYS A 9 -10.62 -1.89 15.89
C LYS A 9 -10.07 -1.51 14.52
N LEU A 10 -8.96 -2.08 14.05
CA LEU A 10 -8.44 -1.79 12.70
C LEU A 10 -8.28 -3.08 11.89
N PRO A 11 -8.79 -3.15 10.65
CA PRO A 11 -8.65 -4.33 9.80
C PRO A 11 -7.16 -4.54 9.50
N LEU A 12 -6.62 -5.67 9.96
CA LEU A 12 -5.22 -6.01 9.75
C LEU A 12 -4.94 -6.20 8.24
N ARG A 13 -4.22 -5.26 7.61
CA ARG A 13 -3.79 -5.30 6.22
C ARG A 13 -2.64 -6.30 5.99
N ARG A 14 -2.96 -7.59 6.13
CA ARG A 14 -2.01 -8.70 5.99
C ARG A 14 -2.61 -9.84 5.17
N ASN A 15 -1.83 -10.35 4.22
CA ASN A 15 -2.17 -11.58 3.52
C ASN A 15 -2.04 -12.77 4.48
N ARG A 16 -3.06 -13.62 4.54
CA ARG A 16 -3.02 -14.82 5.39
C ARG A 16 -2.20 -15.91 4.70
N PRO A 17 -1.56 -16.82 5.45
CA PRO A 17 -0.98 -18.02 4.85
C PRO A 17 -2.02 -18.74 3.98
N GLY A 18 -1.66 -19.07 2.75
CA GLY A 18 -2.57 -19.68 1.77
C GLY A 18 -3.54 -18.71 1.06
N SER A 19 -3.37 -17.39 1.20
CA SER A 19 -4.08 -16.40 0.37
C SER A 19 -3.87 -16.71 -1.11
N LYS A 20 -4.98 -16.82 -1.86
CA LYS A 20 -4.92 -17.02 -3.31
C LYS A 20 -4.34 -15.77 -3.96
N ALA A 21 -3.70 -15.93 -5.13
CA ALA A 21 -3.14 -14.81 -5.88
C ALA A 21 -4.17 -13.68 -6.14
N LYS A 22 -5.42 -14.04 -6.45
CA LYS A 22 -6.52 -13.07 -6.65
C LYS A 22 -6.93 -12.29 -5.39
N ASP A 23 -6.69 -12.86 -4.22
CA ASP A 23 -7.02 -12.27 -2.92
C ASP A 23 -5.78 -11.61 -2.28
N TRP A 24 -4.64 -11.68 -2.97
CA TRP A 24 -3.39 -11.11 -2.52
C TRP A 24 -3.53 -9.59 -2.46
N CYS A 25 -3.26 -9.01 -1.29
CA CYS A 25 -3.22 -7.58 -1.11
C CYS A 25 -4.56 -6.85 -1.39
N HIS A 26 -5.67 -7.60 -1.47
CA HIS A 26 -7.03 -7.09 -1.71
C HIS A 26 -7.72 -6.74 -0.38
N TRP A 27 -7.16 -5.77 0.34
CA TRP A 27 -7.69 -5.33 1.63
C TRP A 27 -8.78 -4.26 1.46
N PRO A 28 -9.71 -4.11 2.43
CA PRO A 28 -10.73 -3.06 2.38
C PRO A 28 -10.10 -1.67 2.27
N GLU A 29 -10.69 -0.79 1.47
CA GLU A 29 -10.26 0.60 1.36
C GLU A 29 -10.38 1.32 2.72
N GLU A 30 -9.36 2.10 3.05
CA GLU A 30 -9.37 2.97 4.23
C GLU A 30 -9.23 4.42 3.75
N THR A 31 -9.83 5.33 4.51
CA THR A 31 -9.62 6.77 4.33
C THR A 31 -8.25 7.15 4.83
N SER A 32 -7.65 8.19 4.24
CA SER A 32 -6.33 8.72 4.65
C SER A 32 -6.27 9.06 6.14
N GLU A 33 -7.38 9.48 6.74
CA GLU A 33 -7.53 9.82 8.16
C GLU A 33 -7.44 8.61 9.10
N ASN A 34 -7.77 7.41 8.60
CA ASN A 34 -7.75 6.17 9.38
C ASN A 34 -6.46 5.35 9.16
N MET A 35 -5.60 5.74 8.21
CA MET A 35 -4.35 5.05 7.92
C MET A 35 -3.27 5.41 8.95
N ASP A 36 -2.58 4.38 9.44
CA ASP A 36 -1.61 4.48 10.53
C ASP A 36 -0.45 5.47 10.22
N SER A 37 -0.09 6.32 11.17
CA SER A 37 0.59 7.61 10.92
C SER A 37 2.03 7.53 10.37
N LEU A 38 2.69 6.37 10.42
CA LEU A 38 4.07 6.25 9.89
C LEU A 38 4.10 5.80 8.42
N TYR A 39 3.11 5.02 7.98
CA TYR A 39 3.09 4.40 6.65
C TYR A 39 1.87 4.80 5.83
N HIS A 40 1.08 5.77 6.29
CA HIS A 40 -0.17 6.17 5.64
C HIS A 40 0.04 6.58 4.17
N ILE A 41 1.15 7.27 3.85
CA ILE A 41 1.44 7.74 2.49
C ILE A 41 1.65 6.55 1.56
N GLN A 42 2.50 5.61 1.96
CA GLN A 42 2.78 4.42 1.19
C GLN A 42 1.50 3.60 0.97
N GLN A 43 0.69 3.42 2.02
CA GLN A 43 -0.57 2.69 1.93
C GLN A 43 -1.58 3.38 1.02
N TYR A 44 -1.64 4.71 1.07
CA TYR A 44 -2.52 5.51 0.23
C TYR A 44 -2.13 5.37 -1.24
N ILE A 45 -0.85 5.50 -1.58
CA ILE A 45 -0.34 5.31 -2.96
C ILE A 45 -0.69 3.90 -3.46
N GLN A 46 -0.42 2.87 -2.65
CA GLN A 46 -0.71 1.48 -3.03
C GLN A 46 -2.21 1.22 -3.22
N GLN A 47 -3.06 1.82 -2.38
CA GLN A 47 -4.51 1.71 -2.51
C GLN A 47 -4.99 2.40 -3.80
N SER A 48 -4.49 3.60 -4.10
CA SER A 48 -4.84 4.34 -5.33
C SER A 48 -4.47 3.56 -6.59
N ILE A 49 -3.25 3.01 -6.65
CA ILE A 49 -2.79 2.20 -7.80
C ILE A 49 -3.65 0.93 -7.97
N ARG A 50 -4.00 0.26 -6.87
CA ARG A 50 -4.81 -0.97 -6.93
C ARG A 50 -6.28 -0.72 -7.26
N ARG A 51 -6.80 0.45 -6.91
CA ARG A 51 -8.16 0.86 -7.24
C ARG A 51 -8.30 1.06 -8.76
N ASP A 52 -7.42 1.87 -9.34
CA ASP A 52 -7.37 2.06 -10.78
C ASP A 52 -5.96 2.54 -11.17
N SER A 53 -5.19 1.66 -11.79
CA SER A 53 -3.83 1.97 -12.25
C SER A 53 -3.81 2.82 -13.53
N SER A 54 -4.96 3.02 -14.19
CA SER A 54 -5.08 3.85 -15.40
C SER A 54 -5.30 5.32 -15.06
N ASP A 55 -5.80 5.62 -13.85
CA ASP A 55 -6.07 6.99 -13.39
C ASP A 55 -4.81 7.64 -12.78
N ILE A 56 -3.88 8.00 -13.67
CA ILE A 56 -2.59 8.60 -13.30
C ILE A 56 -2.78 9.94 -12.58
N ASP A 57 -3.75 10.75 -13.04
CA ASP A 57 -4.01 12.06 -12.47
C ASP A 57 -4.47 11.96 -11.01
N PHE A 58 -5.30 10.96 -10.69
CA PHE A 58 -5.69 10.68 -9.32
C PHE A 58 -4.52 10.15 -8.47
N ILE A 59 -3.74 9.21 -9.01
CA ILE A 59 -2.61 8.60 -8.28
C ILE A 59 -1.54 9.64 -7.91
N LEU A 60 -1.26 10.60 -8.80
CA LEU A 60 -0.23 11.62 -8.57
C LEU A 60 -0.72 12.81 -7.74
N LYS A 61 -2.03 12.94 -7.54
CA LYS A 61 -2.61 14.03 -6.74
C LYS A 61 -2.31 13.81 -5.26
N ALA A 62 -1.38 14.60 -4.73
CA ALA A 62 -1.05 14.60 -3.32
C ALA A 62 -2.28 15.02 -2.47
N PRO A 63 -2.51 14.38 -1.30
CA PRO A 63 -3.47 14.85 -0.32
C PRO A 63 -3.15 16.25 0.20
N ASP A 64 -4.17 16.99 0.62
CA ASP A 64 -4.00 18.30 1.22
C ASP A 64 -3.10 18.20 2.48
N GLN A 65 -2.20 19.18 2.66
CA GLN A 65 -1.27 19.29 3.81
C GLN A 65 -0.07 18.32 3.81
N GLN A 66 0.11 17.50 2.76
CA GLN A 66 1.28 16.62 2.64
C GLN A 66 2.51 17.36 2.10
N ASP A 67 3.69 17.05 2.64
CA ASP A 67 4.96 17.55 2.09
C ASP A 67 5.24 16.94 0.70
N GLU A 68 5.50 17.81 -0.28
CA GLU A 68 5.74 17.42 -1.67
C GLU A 68 7.00 16.56 -1.84
N GLY A 69 8.04 16.83 -1.06
CA GLY A 69 9.29 16.06 -1.08
C GLY A 69 9.09 14.63 -0.61
N VAL A 70 8.36 14.45 0.50
CA VAL A 70 7.98 13.14 1.01
C VAL A 70 7.09 12.40 0.01
N TRP A 71 6.11 13.08 -0.61
CA TRP A 71 5.23 12.47 -1.60
C TRP A 71 5.99 11.92 -2.81
N LYS A 72 6.90 12.71 -3.39
CA LYS A 72 7.76 12.27 -4.50
C LYS A 72 8.67 11.12 -4.10
N TYR A 73 9.25 11.17 -2.91
CA TYR A 73 10.10 10.11 -2.38
C TYR A 73 9.34 8.78 -2.26
N GLU A 74 8.13 8.80 -1.70
CA GLU A 74 7.31 7.60 -1.55
C GLU A 74 6.84 7.02 -2.89
N HIS A 75 6.53 7.87 -3.87
CA HIS A 75 6.27 7.39 -5.24
C HIS A 75 7.48 6.70 -5.87
N LEU A 76 8.67 7.28 -5.73
CA LEU A 76 9.90 6.65 -6.21
C LEU A 76 10.15 5.31 -5.51
N ARG A 77 9.93 5.26 -4.19
CA ARG A 77 10.04 4.02 -3.41
C ARG A 77 9.05 2.97 -3.91
N GLN A 78 7.79 3.33 -4.14
CA GLN A 78 6.78 2.41 -4.68
C GLN A 78 7.17 1.89 -6.07
N PHE A 79 7.68 2.75 -6.94
CA PHE A 79 8.17 2.34 -8.27
C PHE A 79 9.29 1.30 -8.18
N CYS A 80 10.26 1.50 -7.29
CA CYS A 80 11.34 0.53 -7.07
C CYS A 80 10.83 -0.83 -6.57
N LEU A 81 9.78 -0.85 -5.73
CA LEU A 81 9.18 -2.09 -5.25
C LEU A 81 8.54 -2.89 -6.40
N GLU A 82 7.72 -2.23 -7.23
CA GLU A 82 7.07 -2.88 -8.39
C GLU A 82 8.10 -3.37 -9.43
N LEU A 83 9.16 -2.59 -9.64
CA LEU A 83 10.24 -2.95 -10.56
C LEU A 83 11.04 -4.17 -10.07
N ASN A 84 11.29 -4.27 -8.77
CA ASN A 84 11.95 -5.44 -8.19
C ASN A 84 11.10 -6.70 -8.40
N ASP A 85 9.79 -6.62 -8.16
CA ASP A 85 8.87 -7.74 -8.38
C ASP A 85 8.86 -8.17 -9.85
N LEU A 86 8.80 -7.21 -10.79
CA LEU A 86 8.91 -7.50 -12.22
C LEU A 86 10.24 -8.18 -12.57
N THR A 87 11.35 -7.70 -12.00
CA THR A 87 12.69 -8.26 -12.25
C THR A 87 12.77 -9.72 -11.79
N VAL A 88 12.21 -10.04 -10.62
CA VAL A 88 12.15 -11.43 -10.12
C VAL A 88 11.32 -12.31 -11.05
N LEU A 89 10.15 -11.83 -11.52
CA LEU A 89 9.33 -12.59 -12.47
C LEU A 89 10.09 -12.87 -13.77
N LEU A 90 10.79 -11.86 -14.31
CA LEU A 90 11.60 -12.02 -15.52
C LEU A 90 12.79 -12.96 -15.30
N GLN A 91 13.47 -12.87 -14.16
CA GLN A 91 14.61 -13.73 -13.84
C GLN A 91 14.20 -15.21 -13.68
N VAL A 92 13.04 -15.48 -13.09
CA VAL A 92 12.51 -16.86 -12.95
C VAL A 92 12.05 -17.42 -14.31
N SER A 93 11.79 -16.55 -15.29
CA SER A 93 11.33 -16.91 -16.64
C SER A 93 12.48 -17.19 -17.63
N ILE A 94 13.74 -17.09 -17.19
CA ILE A 94 14.97 -17.39 -17.94
C ILE A 94 15.60 -18.66 -17.39
#